data_AF-A0A846P219-F1
#
_entry.id   AF-A0A846P219-F1
#
_cell.length_a   1.000
_cell.length_b   1.000
_cell.length_c   1.000
_cell.angle_alpha   90.00
_cell.angle_beta   90.00
_cell.angle_gamma   90.00
#
_symmetry.space_group_name_H-M   'P 1'
#
loop_
_entity.id
_entity.type
_entity.pdbx_description
1 polymer ?
#
loop_
_entity_poly.entity_id
_entity_poly.type
_entity_poly.pdbx_seq_one_letter_code
_entity_poly.pdbx_strand_id
1 'polypeptide(L)' 'MNTRQEIHEHLKEMLNKEGEAFRMYTELASEVNNAALKNFFLRIAEEEKYHEKLVGELMAICGEG' A
#
# COMPACT_ATOMS: atom_id res chain seq x y z
N MET A 1 3.49 27.76 4.30
CA MET A 1 3.38 26.38 3.77
C MET A 1 1.89 26.03 3.75
N ASN A 2 1.39 25.40 2.68
CA ASN A 2 -0.04 25.16 2.50
C ASN A 2 -0.38 23.75 3.01
N THR A 3 -1.17 23.66 4.08
CA THR A 3 -1.56 22.41 4.74
C THR A 3 -2.18 21.38 3.78
N ARG A 4 -2.88 21.83 2.74
CA ARG A 4 -3.44 20.93 1.71
C ARG A 4 -2.35 20.24 0.89
N GLN A 5 -1.30 20.98 0.56
CA GLN A 5 -0.18 20.45 -0.22
C GLN A 5 0.62 19.44 0.61
N GLU A 6 0.83 19.72 1.90
CA GLU A 6 1.47 18.78 2.84
C GLU A 6 0.68 17.46 2.94
N ILE A 7 -0.64 17.53 3.09
CA ILE A 7 -1.50 16.33 3.13
C ILE A 7 -1.38 15.53 1.84
N HIS A 8 -1.38 16.20 0.68
CA HIS A 8 -1.25 15.53 -0.60
C HIS A 8 0.10 14.82 -0.76
N GLU A 9 1.19 15.45 -0.32
CA GLU A 9 2.53 14.84 -0.33
C GLU A 9 2.59 13.61 0.58
N HIS A 10 2.03 13.68 1.79
CA HIS A 10 1.98 12.55 2.72
C HIS A 10 1.14 11.39 2.17
N LEU A 11 -0.01 11.66 1.56
CA LEU A 11 -0.84 10.61 0.94
C LEU A 11 -0.11 9.93 -0.22
N LYS A 12 0.66 10.69 -1.00
CA LYS A 12 1.49 10.13 -2.07
C LYS A 12 2.62 9.24 -1.53
N GLU A 13 3.26 9.63 -0.43
CA GLU A 13 4.24 8.78 0.25
C GLU A 13 3.62 7.50 0.80
N MET A 14 2.41 7.59 1.39
CA MET A 14 1.68 6.41 1.86
C MET A 14 1.39 5.45 0.69
N LEU A 15 0.88 5.96 -0.43
CA LEU A 15 0.58 5.13 -1.61
C LEU A 15 1.82 4.38 -2.13
N ASN A 16 2.97 5.06 -2.16
CA ASN A 16 4.24 4.43 -2.55
C ASN A 16 4.64 3.31 -1.57
N LYS A 17 4.49 3.53 -0.26
CA LYS A 17 4.79 2.55 0.78
C LYS A 17 3.91 1.31 0.67
N GLU A 18 2.61 1.47 0.42
CA GLU A 18 1.70 0.33 0.19
C GLU A 18 2.17 -0.51 -1.01
N GLY A 19 2.57 0.15 -2.11
CA GLY A 19 3.10 -0.53 -3.28
C GLY A 19 4.44 -1.23 -3.05
N GLU A 20 5.32 -0.68 -2.21
CA GLU A 20 6.57 -1.30 -1.79
C GLU A 20 6.33 -2.51 -0.88
N ALA A 21 5.43 -2.39 0.10
CA ALA A 21 5.03 -3.47 0.99
C ALA A 21 4.42 -4.65 0.21
N PHE A 22 3.54 -4.37 -0.75
CA PHE A 22 3.00 -5.38 -1.66
C PHE A 22 4.09 -6.18 -2.38
N ARG A 23 5.08 -5.49 -2.96
CA ARG A 23 6.19 -6.13 -3.66
C ARG A 23 7.03 -6.97 -2.70
N MET A 24 7.35 -6.43 -1.53
CA MET A 24 8.13 -7.12 -0.50
C MET A 24 7.44 -8.42 -0.05
N TYR A 25 6.15 -8.38 0.27
CA TYR A 25 5.42 -9.57 0.71
C TYR A 25 5.25 -10.60 -0.42
N THR A 26 5.09 -10.14 -1.66
CA THR A 26 5.05 -11.04 -2.83
C THR A 26 6.39 -11.73 -3.05
N GLU A 27 7.50 -11.00 -2.89
CA GLU A 27 8.87 -11.54 -3.00
C GLU A 27 9.14 -12.55 -1.88
N LEU A 28 8.84 -12.21 -0.62
CA LEU A 28 8.95 -13.14 0.51
C LEU A 28 8.12 -14.42 0.30
N ALA A 29 6.91 -14.31 -0.25
CA ALA A 29 6.08 -15.46 -0.60
C ALA A 29 6.73 -16.36 -1.66
N SER A 30 7.58 -15.80 -2.53
CA SER A 30 8.30 -16.55 -3.57
C SER A 30 9.54 -17.28 -3.04
N GLU A 31 10.13 -16.79 -1.96
CA GLU A 31 11.35 -17.34 -1.34
C GLU A 31 11.08 -18.47 -0.34
N VAL A 32 9.83 -18.61 0.14
CA VAL A 32 9.47 -19.61 1.15
C VAL A 32 8.92 -20.90 0.55
N ASN A 33 9.43 -22.03 1.02
CA ASN A 33 8.97 -23.37 0.62
C ASN A 33 7.75 -23.87 1.42
N ASN A 34 7.49 -23.29 2.59
CA ASN A 34 6.37 -23.68 3.43
C ASN A 34 5.06 -23.08 2.90
N ALA A 35 4.10 -23.93 2.54
CA ALA A 35 2.83 -23.49 1.94
C ALA A 35 1.99 -22.58 2.86
N ALA A 36 1.99 -22.83 4.17
CA ALA A 36 1.25 -21.98 5.11
C ALA A 36 1.88 -20.58 5.21
N LEU A 37 3.22 -20.52 5.26
CA LEU A 37 3.95 -19.25 5.29
C LEU A 37 3.81 -18.48 3.97
N LYS A 38 3.84 -19.18 2.83
CA LYS A 38 3.56 -18.58 1.51
C LYS A 38 2.19 -17.94 1.47
N ASN A 39 1.16 -18.66 1.89
CA ASN A 39 -0.22 -18.15 1.91
C ASN A 39 -0.39 -16.99 2.89
N PHE A 40 0.34 -16.99 4.01
CA PHE A 40 0.35 -15.88 4.95
C PHE A 40 0.89 -14.59 4.31
N PHE A 41 2.06 -14.65 3.65
CA PHE A 41 2.62 -13.49 2.97
C PHE A 41 1.75 -13.00 1.80
N LEU A 42 1.20 -13.92 1.01
CA LEU A 42 0.26 -13.56 -0.07
C LEU A 42 -0.98 -12.84 0.46
N ARG A 43 -1.51 -13.26 1.62
CA ARG A 43 -2.65 -12.59 2.24
C ARG A 43 -2.32 -11.17 2.69
N ILE A 44 -1.14 -10.96 3.25
CA ILE A 44 -0.70 -9.60 3.61
C ILE A 44 -0.54 -8.74 2.34
N ALA A 45 0.07 -9.29 1.28
CA ALA A 45 0.17 -8.58 0.00
C ALA A 45 -1.21 -8.18 -0.54
N GLU A 46 -2.21 -9.07 -0.47
CA GLU A 46 -3.58 -8.73 -0.84
C GLU A 46 -4.17 -7.61 0.03
N GLU A 47 -3.91 -7.60 1.35
CA GLU A 47 -4.31 -6.52 2.27
C GLU A 47 -3.73 -5.16 1.83
N GLU A 48 -2.47 -5.08 1.42
CA GLU A 48 -1.86 -3.83 0.95
C GLU A 48 -2.51 -3.28 -0.33
N LYS A 49 -3.09 -4.14 -1.18
CA LYS A 49 -3.86 -3.69 -2.36
C LYS A 49 -5.15 -2.98 -1.96
N TYR A 50 -5.77 -3.38 -0.84
CA TYR A 50 -6.93 -2.66 -0.31
C TYR A 50 -6.51 -1.31 0.32
N HIS A 51 -5.37 -1.27 1.02
CA HIS A 51 -4.82 -0.03 1.56
C HIS A 51 -4.47 0.97 0.44
N GLU A 52 -3.80 0.52 -0.63
CA GLU A 52 -3.48 1.33 -1.81
C GLU A 52 -4.75 1.97 -2.41
N LYS A 53 -5.82 1.19 -2.54
CA LYS A 53 -7.12 1.68 -3.02
C LYS A 53 -7.72 2.73 -2.09
N LEU A 54 -7.74 2.49 -0.78
CA LEU A 54 -8.30 3.42 0.20
C LEU A 54 -7.52 4.75 0.22
N VAL A 55 -6.19 4.69 0.16
CA VAL A 55 -5.34 5.90 0.08
C VAL A 55 -5.61 6.65 -1.22
N GLY A 56 -5.79 5.96 -2.34
CA GLY A 56 -6.17 6.57 -3.62
C GLY A 56 -7.53 7.28 -3.56
N GLU A 57 -8.53 6.67 -2.92
CA GLU A 57 -9.86 7.28 -2.71
C GLU A 57 -9.77 8.53 -1.82
N LEU A 58 -8.98 8.47 -0.72
CA LEU A 58 -8.73 9.63 0.14
C LEU A 58 -8.03 10.76 -0.62
N MET A 59 -7.06 10.43 -1.47
CA MET A 59 -6.35 11.42 -2.30
C MET A 59 -7.28 12.09 -3.31
N ALA A 60 -8.23 11.35 -3.90
CA ALA A 60 -9.25 11.90 -4.79
C ALA A 60 -10.18 12.89 -4.05
N ILE A 61 -10.65 12.50 -2.85
CA ILE A 61 -11.49 13.37 -2.00
C ILE A 61 -10.73 14.64 -1.59
N CYS A 62 -9.45 14.54 -1.24
CA CYS A 62 -8.64 15.71 -0.89
C CYS A 62 -8.24 16.58 -2.11
N GLY A 63 -8.29 16.02 -3.32
CA GLY A 63 -8.00 16.72 -4.58
C GLY A 63 -9.20 17.49 -5.15
N GLU A 64 -10.42 17.11 -4.79
CA GLU A 64 -11.65 17.84 -5.12
C GLU A 64 -11.94 18.92 -4.07
N GLY A 65 -11.43 20.13 -4.29
CA GLY A 65 -11.82 21.33 -3.52
C GLY A 65 -10.85 22.48 -3.64
#